data_AF-A0A346TLN3-F1
#
_entry.id   AF-A0A346TLN3-F1
#
_cell.length_a   1.000
_cell.length_b   1.000
_cell.length_c   1.000
_cell.angle_alpha   90.00
_cell.angle_beta   90.00
_cell.angle_gamma   90.00
#
_symmetry.space_group_name_H-M   'P 1'
#
loop_
_entity.id
_entity.type
_entity.pdbx_description
1 polymer ?
#
loop_
_entity_poly.entity_id
_entity_poly.type
_entity_poly.pdbx_seq_one_letter_code
_entity_poly.pdbx_strand_id
1 'polypeptide(L)'
;MHICHQVFCNMNGDIQVTFLVTYMLLTSFYCSDADGTTPSWEQPGCHLVGFAKLIELDNCRTATVPVNACRGFCLSYSYPSDYERYITS
;
A
#
# COMPACT_ATOMS: atom_id res chain seq x y z
N MET A 1 7.57 1.32 -2.78
CA MET A 1 7.53 2.39 -3.81
C MET A 1 7.75 3.80 -3.21
N HIS A 2 8.61 3.97 -2.20
CA HIS A 2 8.71 5.26 -1.46
C HIS A 2 10.15 5.72 -1.14
N ILE A 3 11.16 5.30 -1.91
CA ILE A 3 12.57 5.62 -1.57
C ILE A 3 13.30 6.43 -2.67
N CYS A 4 12.72 6.60 -3.87
CA CYS A 4 13.49 7.18 -5.00
C CYS A 4 13.38 8.71 -5.18
N HIS A 5 12.57 9.43 -4.39
CA HIS A 5 12.21 10.83 -4.67
C HIS A 5 12.86 11.89 -3.76
N GLN A 6 13.76 11.49 -2.85
CA GLN A 6 14.29 12.39 -1.81
C GLN A 6 15.75 12.82 -2.00
N VAL A 7 16.37 12.49 -3.13
CA VAL A 7 17.73 12.96 -3.43
C VAL A 7 17.59 14.00 -4.53
N PHE A 8 18.37 15.08 -4.47
CA PHE A 8 18.49 16.15 -5.48
C PHE A 8 17.56 17.35 -5.34
N CYS A 9 17.81 18.17 -4.33
CA CYS A 9 17.79 19.61 -4.53
C CYS A 9 19.06 20.22 -3.93
N ASN A 10 19.77 20.98 -4.77
CA ASN A 10 20.85 21.93 -4.48
C ASN A 10 22.27 21.48 -4.91
N MET A 11 22.72 22.02 -6.05
CA MET A 11 24.15 22.16 -6.36
C MET A 11 24.44 23.45 -7.12
N ASN A 12 25.52 24.12 -6.72
CA ASN A 12 26.19 25.17 -7.49
C ASN A 12 27.52 24.61 -8.05
N GLY A 13 27.73 24.78 -9.36
CA GLY A 13 29.04 25.06 -9.96
C GLY A 13 29.92 23.88 -10.42
N ASP A 14 29.56 23.30 -11.56
CA ASP A 14 30.42 22.67 -12.59
C ASP A 14 31.23 21.38 -12.29
N ILE A 15 32.13 21.29 -11.29
CA ILE A 15 32.88 20.03 -11.03
C ILE A 15 32.03 18.97 -10.31
N GLN A 16 30.99 19.42 -9.62
CA GLN A 16 30.05 18.56 -8.90
C GLN A 16 29.03 17.89 -9.83
N VAL A 17 28.74 18.49 -10.99
CA VAL A 17 27.69 18.01 -11.91
C VAL A 17 28.08 16.66 -12.51
N THR A 18 29.33 16.48 -12.93
CA THR A 18 29.78 15.20 -13.51
C THR A 18 29.74 14.07 -12.49
N PHE A 19 30.14 14.31 -11.24
CA PHE A 19 30.07 13.32 -10.15
C PHE A 19 28.63 12.99 -9.78
N LEU A 20 27.73 13.96 -9.79
CA LEU A 20 26.32 13.71 -9.60
C LEU A 20 25.71 12.88 -10.73
N VAL A 21 26.04 13.20 -11.97
CA VAL A 21 25.51 12.49 -13.14
C VAL A 21 26.00 11.04 -13.15
N THR A 22 27.27 10.78 -12.83
CA THR A 22 27.79 9.42 -12.73
C THR A 22 27.19 8.66 -11.54
N TYR A 23 27.01 9.30 -10.38
CA TYR A 23 26.34 8.71 -9.23
C TYR A 23 24.87 8.38 -9.53
N MET A 24 24.15 9.29 -10.20
CA MET A 24 22.78 9.08 -10.67
C MET A 24 22.68 7.88 -11.61
N LEU A 25 23.54 7.81 -12.61
CA LEU A 25 23.58 6.68 -13.54
C LEU A 25 23.91 5.37 -12.82
N LEU A 26 24.89 5.36 -11.92
CA LEU A 26 25.23 4.17 -11.12
C LEU A 26 24.05 3.70 -10.25
N THR A 27 23.37 4.61 -9.55
CA THR A 27 22.21 4.24 -8.71
C THR A 27 21.03 3.68 -9.52
N SER A 28 20.83 4.16 -10.76
CA SER A 28 19.81 3.59 -11.64
C SER A 28 20.15 2.17 -12.13
N PHE A 29 21.44 1.82 -12.29
CA PHE A 29 21.87 0.47 -12.66
C PHE A 29 21.69 -0.55 -11.52
N TYR A 30 21.78 -0.12 -10.26
CA TYR A 30 21.59 -1.00 -9.09
C TYR A 30 20.13 -1.12 -8.64
N CYS A 31 19.20 -0.36 -9.22
CA CYS A 31 17.77 -0.48 -8.94
C CYS A 31 17.14 -1.56 -9.84
N SER A 32 17.59 -2.81 -9.69
CA SER A 32 16.87 -3.95 -10.28
C SER A 32 15.69 -4.29 -9.37
N ASP A 33 14.48 -4.11 -9.90
CA ASP A 33 13.23 -4.49 -9.26
C ASP A 33 13.22 -6.00 -8.94
N ALA A 34 13.29 -6.34 -7.66
CA ALA A 34 12.87 -7.65 -7.20
C ALA A 34 11.33 -7.68 -7.18
N ASP A 35 10.70 -7.70 -8.37
CA ASP A 35 9.26 -7.93 -8.49
C ASP A 35 8.98 -9.43 -8.44
N GLY A 36 8.95 -9.96 -7.22
CA GLY A 36 8.27 -11.20 -6.91
C GLY A 36 6.77 -10.97 -6.98
N THR A 37 6.21 -11.13 -8.18
CA THR A 37 4.83 -10.95 -8.64
C THR A 37 3.74 -11.35 -7.63
N THR A 38 3.41 -10.47 -6.70
CA THR A 38 2.07 -10.39 -6.08
C THR A 38 1.68 -8.93 -6.02
N PRO A 39 0.58 -8.51 -6.68
CA PRO A 39 0.14 -7.14 -6.59
C PRO A 39 -0.06 -6.75 -5.11
N SER A 40 0.35 -5.53 -4.74
CA SER A 40 0.32 -5.03 -3.35
C SER A 40 -1.05 -5.15 -2.67
N TRP A 41 -2.14 -5.29 -3.42
CA TRP A 41 -3.50 -5.47 -2.89
C TRP A 41 -3.86 -6.93 -2.55
N GLU A 42 -3.04 -7.91 -2.95
CA GLU A 42 -3.13 -9.33 -2.55
C GLU A 42 -2.33 -9.65 -1.28
N GLN A 43 -1.54 -8.70 -0.79
CA GLN A 43 -0.81 -8.89 0.46
C GLN A 43 -1.78 -8.98 1.64
N PRO A 44 -1.57 -9.92 2.58
CA PRO A 44 -2.38 -10.01 3.78
C PRO A 44 -2.19 -8.74 4.61
N GLY A 45 -3.30 -8.12 5.01
CA GLY A 45 -3.26 -6.84 5.72
C GLY A 45 -4.51 -6.00 5.47
N CYS A 46 -4.67 -4.94 6.27
CA CYS A 46 -5.74 -3.97 6.14
C CYS A 46 -5.13 -2.61 5.80
N HIS A 47 -5.40 -2.12 4.59
CA HIS A 47 -4.85 -0.86 4.09
C HIS A 47 -5.90 0.24 4.17
N LEU A 48 -5.52 1.39 4.73
CA LEU A 48 -6.36 2.58 4.77
C LEU A 48 -6.52 3.13 3.34
N VAL A 49 -7.75 3.39 2.93
CA VAL A 49 -8.09 3.97 1.63
C VAL A 49 -8.99 5.19 1.82
N GLY A 50 -8.75 6.25 1.06
CA GLY A 50 -9.68 7.37 0.99
C GLY A 50 -10.96 6.95 0.25
N PHE A 51 -12.12 7.29 0.82
CA PHE A 51 -13.42 7.00 0.23
C PHE A 51 -14.35 8.21 0.38
N ALA A 52 -15.39 8.28 -0.44
CA ALA A 52 -16.43 9.29 -0.32
C ALA A 52 -17.77 8.59 -0.24
N LYS A 53 -18.50 8.82 0.85
CA LYS A 53 -19.82 8.23 1.05
C LYS A 53 -20.89 9.29 0.81
N LEU A 54 -21.83 8.98 -0.07
CA LEU A 54 -23.07 9.73 -0.18
C LEU A 54 -23.94 9.40 1.04
N ILE A 55 -24.27 10.42 1.81
CA ILE A 55 -25.23 10.32 2.91
C ILE A 55 -26.52 11.03 2.50
N GLU A 56 -27.63 10.33 2.68
CA GLU A 56 -28.97 10.86 2.50
C GLU A 56 -29.65 10.87 3.86
N LEU A 57 -30.15 12.03 4.27
CA LEU A 57 -30.93 12.18 5.50
C LEU A 57 -32.38 12.47 5.11
N ASP A 58 -33.33 11.73 5.66
CA ASP A 58 -34.74 11.96 5.42
C ASP A 58 -35.14 13.38 5.88
N ASN A 59 -35.83 14.11 5.00
CA ASN A 59 -36.16 15.55 5.15
C ASN A 59 -34.94 16.49 5.27
N CYS A 60 -33.76 16.05 4.81
CA CYS A 60 -32.55 16.86 4.76
C CYS A 60 -31.86 16.75 3.39
N ARG A 61 -30.82 17.56 3.21
CA ARG A 61 -29.99 17.57 2.00
C ARG A 61 -29.10 16.35 1.93
N THR A 62 -28.89 15.85 0.72
CA THR A 62 -27.86 14.84 0.43
C THR A 62 -26.48 15.49 0.45
N ALA A 63 -25.49 14.78 1.00
CA ALA A 63 -24.12 15.27 1.09
C ALA A 63 -23.12 14.15 0.79
N THR A 64 -22.04 14.49 0.08
CA THR A 64 -20.91 13.59 -0.12
C THR A 64 -19.85 13.90 0.91
N VAL A 65 -19.57 12.96 1.81
CA VAL A 65 -18.63 13.14 2.92
C VAL A 65 -17.36 12.31 2.64
N PRO A 66 -16.16 12.93 2.67
CA PRO A 66 -14.91 12.19 2.60
C PRO A 66 -14.72 11.42 3.91
N VAL A 67 -14.52 10.11 3.79
CA VAL A 67 -14.32 9.19 4.90
C VAL A 67 -13.14 8.29 4.62
N ASN A 68 -12.51 7.76 5.65
CA ASN A 68 -11.51 6.71 5.48
C ASN A 68 -12.22 5.35 5.49
N ALA A 69 -11.82 4.47 4.59
CA ALA A 69 -12.26 3.07 4.54
C ALA A 69 -11.05 2.14 4.59
N CYS A 70 -11.30 0.84 4.75
CA CYS A 70 -10.28 -0.19 4.83
C CYS A 70 -10.44 -1.18 3.68
N ARG A 71 -9.34 -1.53 3.00
CA ARG A 71 -9.30 -2.57 1.95
C ARG A 71 -8.15 -3.54 2.22
N GLY A 72 -8.45 -4.83 2.20
CA GLY A 72 -7.42 -5.87 2.24
C GLY A 72 -7.97 -7.22 2.69
N PHE A 73 -7.11 -8.23 2.69
CA PHE A 73 -7.47 -9.60 3.03
C PHE A 73 -6.94 -9.94 4.43
N CYS A 74 -7.84 -10.35 5.32
CA CYS A 74 -7.49 -10.80 6.67
C CYS A 74 -7.25 -12.31 6.67
N LEU A 75 -6.13 -12.74 7.26
CA LEU A 75 -5.90 -14.15 7.53
C LEU A 75 -6.91 -14.65 8.57
N SER A 76 -7.65 -15.69 8.22
CA SER A 76 -8.56 -16.39 9.13
C SER A 76 -8.32 -17.88 9.03
N TYR A 77 -8.33 -18.57 10.17
CA TYR A 77 -8.19 -20.01 10.26
C TYR A 77 -9.30 -20.57 11.14
N SER A 78 -9.68 -21.83 10.89
CA SER A 78 -10.65 -22.56 11.70
C SER A 78 -10.10 -23.96 11.98
N TYR A 79 -10.39 -24.49 13.16
CA TYR A 79 -10.07 -25.86 13.53
C TYR A 79 -11.33 -26.72 13.39
N PRO A 80 -11.24 -27.91 12.78
CA PRO A 80 -12.37 -28.83 12.74
C PRO A 80 -12.71 -29.29 14.16
N SER A 81 -14.01 -29.46 14.43
CA SER A 81 -14.47 -30.07 15.67
C SER A 81 -14.36 -31.60 15.61
N ASP A 82 -14.05 -32.23 16.75
CA ASP A 82 -14.01 -33.69 16.86
C ASP A 82 -15.42 -34.26 16.65
N TYR A 83 -15.59 -35.00 15.54
CA TYR A 83 -16.85 -35.67 15.17
C TYR A 83 -17.28 -36.70 16.22
N GLU A 84 -16.34 -37.33 16.94
CA GLU A 84 -16.62 -38.33 17.97
C GLU A 84 -17.42 -37.77 19.16
N ARG A 85 -17.42 -36.44 19.36
CA ARG A 85 -18.13 -35.82 20.49
C ARG A 85 -19.63 -35.62 20.26
N TYR A 86 -20.12 -35.79 19.02
CA TYR A 86 -21.55 -35.60 18.70
C TYR A 86 -22.35 -36.92 18.61
N ILE A 87 -21.71 -38.09 18.59
CA ILE A 87 -22.40 -39.39 18.46
C ILE A 87 -22.73 -40.02 19.83
N THR A 88 -22.24 -39.46 20.94
CA THR A 88 -22.36 -40.06 22.28
C THR A 88 -23.12 -39.21 23.31
N SER A 89 -23.92 -38.21 22.90
CA SER A 89 -24.86 -37.50 23.79
C SER A 89 -26.27 -38.08 23.75
#